data_AF-A0A3D5PWC5-F1
#
_entry.id   AF-A0A3D5PWC5-F1
#
_cell.length_a   1.000
_cell.length_b   1.000
_cell.length_c   1.000
_cell.angle_alpha   90.00
_cell.angle_beta   90.00
_cell.angle_gamma   90.00
#
_symmetry.space_group_name_H-M   'P 1'
#
loop_
_entity.id
_entity.type
_entity.pdbx_description
1 polymer ?
#
loop_
_entity_poly.entity_id
_entity_poly.type
_entity_poly.pdbx_seq_one_letter_code
_entity_poly.pdbx_strand_id
1 'polypeptide(L)'
;MNKMNNIIDSEENIKDAMDIPKRIGESLFCSMSPEEAEEKLSIGDHVKCNRSFYSHHAIYVGNGCVIEYNDEEVRRSTLEDFADGDDIILCNTEKALYSPAEIVRRAESRLGECDYNLILNNCDNFATWCRCGGPM
;
A
#
# COMPACT_ATOMS: atom_id res chain seq x y z
N MET A 1 -11.84 -53.54 -10.72
CA MET A 1 -12.15 -52.88 -12.01
C MET A 1 -11.85 -51.40 -11.86
N ASN A 2 -10.76 -50.94 -12.49
CA ASN A 2 -10.24 -49.58 -12.44
C ASN A 2 -11.17 -48.60 -13.17
N LYS A 3 -11.40 -47.44 -12.54
CA LYS A 3 -11.74 -46.15 -13.17
C LYS A 3 -11.16 -45.09 -12.24
N MET A 4 -10.46 -44.05 -12.65
CA MET A 4 -9.75 -43.64 -13.87
C MET A 4 -8.93 -42.46 -13.37
N ASN A 5 -7.64 -42.43 -13.71
CA ASN A 5 -6.77 -41.28 -13.44
C ASN A 5 -7.27 -40.06 -14.22
N ASN A 6 -7.25 -38.88 -13.59
CA ASN A 6 -7.15 -37.56 -14.23
C ASN A 6 -6.85 -36.52 -13.13
N ILE A 7 -5.69 -36.63 -12.47
CA ILE A 7 -5.19 -35.62 -11.51
C ILE A 7 -3.99 -34.85 -12.10
N ILE A 8 -3.62 -35.10 -13.36
CA ILE A 8 -2.37 -34.58 -13.94
C ILE A 8 -2.60 -33.57 -15.06
N ASP A 9 -3.63 -32.71 -14.93
CA ASP A 9 -3.84 -31.58 -15.86
C ASP A 9 -4.04 -30.23 -15.13
N SER A 10 -3.83 -30.15 -13.81
CA SER A 10 -4.02 -28.90 -13.05
C SER A 10 -2.74 -28.07 -12.85
N GLU A 11 -1.56 -28.62 -13.13
CA GLU A 11 -0.30 -27.93 -12.85
C GLU A 11 0.21 -27.04 -14.00
N GLU A 12 -0.26 -27.23 -15.23
CA GLU A 12 0.09 -26.35 -16.35
C GLU A 12 -0.76 -25.08 -16.40
N ASN A 13 -2.04 -25.14 -16.02
CA ASN A 13 -2.92 -23.95 -16.01
C ASN A 13 -2.55 -22.89 -14.95
N ILE A 14 -1.80 -23.25 -13.90
CA ILE A 14 -1.35 -22.29 -12.88
C ILE A 14 -0.20 -21.43 -13.43
N LYS A 15 0.63 -21.97 -14.32
CA LYS A 15 1.80 -21.28 -14.84
C LYS A 15 1.42 -20.14 -15.80
N ASP A 16 0.33 -20.31 -16.56
CA ASP A 16 -0.16 -19.29 -17.51
C ASP A 16 -0.88 -18.11 -16.82
N ALA A 17 -1.39 -18.28 -15.59
CA ALA A 17 -2.01 -17.20 -14.82
C ALA A 17 -0.98 -16.31 -14.08
N MET A 18 0.23 -16.84 -13.86
CA MET A 18 1.35 -16.11 -13.25
C MET A 18 2.13 -15.27 -14.29
N ASP A 19 1.78 -15.39 -15.58
CA ASP A 19 2.29 -14.52 -16.64
C ASP A 19 1.43 -13.24 -16.71
N ILE A 20 1.65 -12.38 -15.71
CA ILE A 20 2.00 -10.99 -15.94
C ILE A 20 1.26 -10.37 -17.14
N PRO A 21 0.04 -9.84 -16.99
CA PRO A 21 -0.39 -8.73 -17.82
C PRO A 21 0.56 -7.56 -17.55
N LYS A 22 1.64 -7.54 -18.32
CA LYS A 22 2.61 -6.47 -18.45
C LYS A 22 1.85 -5.19 -18.78
N ARG A 23 1.70 -4.33 -17.77
CA ARG A 23 1.17 -2.97 -17.89
C ARG A 23 -0.33 -2.97 -18.17
N ILE A 24 -0.98 -1.89 -17.75
CA ILE A 24 -2.27 -1.38 -18.23
C ILE A 24 -3.54 -2.22 -18.00
N GLY A 25 -4.35 -1.73 -17.07
CA GLY A 25 -5.75 -1.51 -17.38
C GLY A 25 -6.74 -2.31 -16.55
N GLU A 26 -6.81 -2.03 -15.25
CA GLU A 26 -8.08 -1.75 -14.55
C GLU A 26 -7.78 -1.59 -13.06
N SER A 27 -8.31 -0.50 -12.52
CA SER A 27 -8.45 -0.21 -11.10
C SER A 27 -9.33 -1.28 -10.43
N LEU A 28 -8.80 -2.48 -10.26
CA LEU A 28 -9.37 -3.47 -9.35
C LEU A 28 -8.57 -3.36 -8.05
N PHE A 29 -9.27 -2.97 -6.99
CA PHE A 29 -8.80 -2.93 -5.61
C PHE A 29 -8.25 -4.31 -5.22
N CYS A 30 -6.99 -4.58 -5.52
CA CYS A 30 -6.28 -5.74 -5.01
C CYS A 30 -5.93 -5.38 -3.57
N SER A 31 -6.83 -5.75 -2.66
CA SER A 31 -6.50 -5.83 -1.25
C SER A 31 -5.48 -6.96 -1.10
N MET A 32 -4.46 -6.74 -0.28
CA MET A 32 -3.34 -7.65 -0.12
C MET A 32 -2.98 -7.76 1.36
N SER A 33 -2.54 -8.93 1.79
CA SER A 33 -2.03 -9.09 3.15
C SER A 33 -0.74 -8.27 3.35
N PRO A 34 -0.30 -8.00 4.60
CA PRO A 34 0.99 -7.36 4.86
C PRO A 34 2.19 -8.06 4.19
N GLU A 35 2.20 -9.40 4.20
CA GLU A 35 3.25 -10.21 3.56
C GLU A 35 3.25 -10.02 2.04
N GLU A 36 2.08 -10.08 1.40
CA GLU A 36 1.97 -9.83 -0.03
C GLU A 36 2.31 -8.39 -0.41
N ALA A 37 1.97 -7.43 0.47
CA ALA A 37 2.30 -6.03 0.29
C ALA A 37 3.81 -5.79 0.30
N GLU A 38 4.55 -6.43 1.20
CA GLU A 38 6.01 -6.29 1.23
C GLU A 38 6.66 -6.72 -0.09
N GLU A 39 6.16 -7.80 -0.71
CA GLU A 39 6.67 -8.33 -1.98
C GLU A 39 6.26 -7.49 -3.19
N LYS A 40 5.03 -6.93 -3.19
CA LYS A 40 4.43 -6.29 -4.36
C LYS A 40 4.62 -4.77 -4.40
N LEU A 41 4.74 -4.12 -3.24
CA LEU A 41 4.82 -2.67 -3.17
C LEU A 41 6.21 -2.15 -3.54
N SER A 42 6.21 -0.98 -4.16
CA SER A 42 7.41 -0.19 -4.42
C SER A 42 7.49 0.99 -3.46
N ILE A 43 8.69 1.38 -3.06
CA ILE A 43 8.88 2.55 -2.21
C ILE A 43 8.19 3.80 -2.82
N GLY A 44 7.59 4.64 -1.98
CA GLY A 44 6.80 5.79 -2.41
C GLY A 44 5.36 5.47 -2.82
N ASP A 45 4.95 4.20 -2.77
CA ASP A 45 3.54 3.82 -2.98
C ASP A 45 2.65 4.38 -1.85
N HIS A 46 1.53 4.98 -2.25
CA HIS A 46 0.47 5.36 -1.32
C HIS A 46 -0.43 4.16 -1.10
N VAL A 47 -0.58 3.78 0.16
CA VAL A 47 -1.43 2.67 0.57
C VAL A 47 -2.48 3.12 1.56
N LYS A 48 -3.56 2.35 1.67
CA LYS A 48 -4.55 2.50 2.73
C LYS A 48 -5.00 1.16 3.28
N CYS A 49 -5.52 1.15 4.49
CA CYS A 49 -6.29 0.05 5.08
C CYS A 49 -7.61 0.60 5.63
N ASN A 50 -8.60 -0.24 5.93
CA ASN A 50 -9.78 0.23 6.63
C ASN A 50 -9.54 0.22 8.15
N ARG A 51 -10.03 1.27 8.79
CA ARG A 51 -10.30 1.37 10.22
C ARG A 51 -11.81 1.41 10.39
N SER A 52 -12.32 1.12 11.58
CA SER A 52 -13.75 0.90 11.84
C SER A 52 -14.71 1.91 11.18
N PHE A 53 -14.31 3.19 11.07
CA PHE A 53 -15.13 4.25 10.48
C PHE A 53 -14.44 5.08 9.40
N TYR A 54 -13.23 4.72 8.97
CA TYR A 54 -12.47 5.49 7.99
C TYR A 54 -11.35 4.71 7.32
N SER A 55 -10.77 5.24 6.24
CA SER A 55 -9.55 4.67 5.64
C SER A 55 -8.31 5.35 6.21
N HIS A 56 -7.33 4.56 6.66
CA HIS A 56 -6.05 5.09 7.15
C HIS A 56 -4.99 5.00 6.05
N HIS A 57 -4.24 6.07 5.82
CA HIS A 57 -3.35 6.20 4.68
C HIS A 57 -1.89 6.33 5.10
N ALA A 58 -0.99 5.76 4.29
CA ALA A 58 0.45 5.80 4.54
C ALA A 58 1.27 5.76 3.24
N ILE A 59 2.57 6.04 3.37
CA ILE A 59 3.56 5.89 2.30
C ILE A 59 4.44 4.67 2.60
N TYR A 60 4.51 3.71 1.69
CA TYR A 60 5.45 2.59 1.80
C TYR A 60 6.89 3.07 1.60
N VAL A 61 7.78 2.71 2.53
CA VAL A 61 9.19 3.13 2.54
C VAL A 61 10.16 1.96 2.37
N GLY A 62 9.64 0.75 2.11
CA GLY A 62 10.42 -0.46 1.89
C GLY A 62 10.64 -1.29 3.16
N ASN A 63 11.11 -2.53 2.98
CA ASN A 63 11.39 -3.49 4.06
C ASN A 63 10.20 -3.68 5.03
N GLY A 64 9.01 -3.88 4.48
CA GLY A 64 7.81 -4.10 5.28
C GLY A 64 7.38 -2.89 6.13
N CYS A 65 7.87 -1.68 5.84
CA CYS A 65 7.58 -0.49 6.63
C CYS A 65 6.85 0.60 5.83
N VAL A 66 6.00 1.34 6.54
CA VAL A 66 5.33 2.54 6.05
C VAL A 66 5.64 3.74 6.95
N ILE A 67 5.44 4.95 6.43
CA ILE A 67 5.31 6.17 7.24
C ILE A 67 3.86 6.64 7.13
N GLU A 68 3.23 6.80 8.28
CA GLU A 68 1.82 7.18 8.43
C GLU A 68 1.73 8.44 9.28
N TYR A 69 0.66 9.22 9.08
CA TYR A 69 0.25 10.25 10.02
C TYR A 69 -0.91 9.69 10.83
N ASN A 70 -0.65 9.25 12.05
CA ASN A 70 -1.67 8.66 12.93
C ASN A 70 -2.33 9.72 13.85
N ASP A 71 -3.07 9.29 14.85
CA ASP A 71 -3.83 10.16 15.76
C ASP A 71 -2.99 11.22 16.49
N GLU A 72 -1.66 11.04 16.59
CA GLU A 72 -0.79 11.88 17.41
C GLU A 72 0.47 12.37 16.69
N GLU A 73 0.98 11.62 15.72
CA GLU A 73 2.26 11.92 15.08
C GLU A 73 2.42 11.31 13.68
N VAL A 74 3.32 11.89 12.90
CA VAL A 74 3.93 11.20 11.76
C VAL A 74 4.97 10.20 12.27
N ARG A 75 4.76 8.91 12.04
CA ARG A 75 5.64 7.85 12.53
C ARG A 75 5.90 6.77 11.51
N ARG A 76 6.91 5.94 11.79
CA ARG A 76 7.18 4.72 11.04
C ARG A 76 6.48 3.54 11.72
N SER A 77 5.82 2.71 10.92
CA SER A 77 5.12 1.51 11.36
C SER A 77 5.44 0.34 10.44
N THR A 78 5.32 -0.88 10.94
CA THR A 78 5.34 -2.08 10.08
C THR A 78 4.05 -2.15 9.25
N LEU A 79 4.05 -2.90 8.15
CA LEU A 79 2.82 -3.16 7.38
C LEU A 79 1.79 -3.89 8.24
N GLU A 80 2.21 -4.77 9.14
CA GLU A 80 1.34 -5.49 10.07
C GLU A 80 0.65 -4.53 11.06
N ASP A 81 1.42 -3.66 11.70
CA ASP A 81 0.87 -2.67 12.65
C ASP A 81 -0.03 -1.65 11.92
N PHE A 82 0.38 -1.23 10.72
CA PHE A 82 -0.43 -0.38 9.87
C PHE A 82 -1.73 -1.07 9.44
N ALA A 83 -1.70 -2.35 9.11
CA ALA A 83 -2.88 -3.10 8.69
C ALA A 83 -3.89 -3.30 9.83
N ASP A 84 -3.42 -3.52 11.06
CA ASP A 84 -4.27 -3.81 12.24
C ASP A 84 -5.28 -4.94 11.96
N GLY A 85 -4.84 -5.97 11.24
CA GLY A 85 -5.66 -7.12 10.86
C GLY A 85 -6.58 -6.93 9.65
N ASP A 86 -6.55 -5.77 8.97
CA ASP A 86 -7.20 -5.55 7.68
C ASP A 86 -6.23 -5.78 6.51
N ASP A 87 -6.75 -5.78 5.28
CA ASP A 87 -5.94 -5.82 4.08
C ASP A 87 -5.41 -4.41 3.70
N ILE A 88 -4.29 -4.40 3.00
CA ILE A 88 -3.66 -3.21 2.45
C ILE A 88 -4.12 -2.99 1.01
N ILE A 89 -4.43 -1.75 0.65
CA ILE A 89 -4.95 -1.36 -0.65
C ILE A 89 -4.04 -0.30 -1.26
N LEU A 90 -3.54 -0.56 -2.48
CA LEU A 90 -2.76 0.41 -3.24
C LEU A 90 -3.63 1.57 -3.75
N CYS A 91 -3.21 2.80 -3.49
CA CYS A 91 -3.94 4.05 -3.76
C CYS A 91 -3.22 5.00 -4.73
N ASN A 92 -2.36 4.48 -5.60
CA ASN A 92 -1.67 5.27 -6.62
C ASN A 92 -2.60 5.70 -7.79
N THR A 93 -3.81 6.18 -7.49
CA THR A 93 -4.79 6.64 -8.51
C THR A 93 -4.28 7.86 -9.24
N GLU A 94 -3.64 8.78 -8.51
CA GLU A 94 -3.03 10.00 -9.06
C GLU A 94 -1.58 9.76 -9.46
N LYS A 95 -1.18 10.40 -10.58
CA LYS A 95 0.21 10.41 -11.03
C LYS A 95 1.07 11.20 -10.04
N ALA A 96 2.07 10.55 -9.45
CA ALA A 96 3.04 11.23 -8.60
C ALA A 96 3.82 12.30 -9.37
N LEU A 97 4.05 13.45 -8.72
CA LEU A 97 4.90 14.53 -9.25
C LEU A 97 6.36 14.36 -8.84
N TYR A 98 6.61 13.57 -7.80
CA TYR A 98 7.95 13.29 -7.27
C TYR A 98 8.39 11.85 -7.57
N SER A 99 9.70 11.64 -7.60
CA SER A 99 10.27 10.29 -7.75
C SER A 99 10.04 9.47 -6.47
N PRO A 100 10.02 8.13 -6.56
CA PRO A 100 9.93 7.25 -5.37
C PRO A 100 10.85 7.65 -4.21
N ALA A 101 12.13 7.93 -4.52
CA ALA A 101 13.10 8.35 -3.50
C ALA A 101 12.76 9.72 -2.88
N GLU A 102 12.25 10.67 -3.67
CA GLU A 102 11.84 11.98 -3.17
C GLU A 102 10.57 11.87 -2.31
N ILE A 103 9.63 11.00 -2.68
CA ILE A 103 8.41 10.72 -1.90
C ILE A 103 8.80 10.20 -0.51
N VAL A 104 9.69 9.21 -0.45
CA VAL A 104 10.21 8.67 0.82
C VAL A 104 10.91 9.75 1.62
N ARG A 105 11.80 10.54 1.00
CA ARG A 105 12.51 11.63 1.67
C ARG A 105 11.55 12.66 2.27
N ARG A 106 10.46 12.97 1.57
CA ARG A 106 9.40 13.88 2.04
C ARG A 106 8.66 13.29 3.24
N ALA A 107 8.25 12.02 3.16
CA ALA A 107 7.61 11.32 4.27
C ALA A 107 8.51 11.30 5.52
N GLU A 108 9.80 10.96 5.36
CA GLU A 108 10.79 10.96 6.44
C GLU A 108 11.02 12.35 7.05
N SER A 109 10.96 13.41 6.23
CA SER A 109 11.20 14.78 6.70
C SER A 109 10.18 15.30 7.72
N ARG A 110 9.05 14.60 7.87
CA ARG A 110 7.97 14.95 8.80
C ARG A 110 7.87 14.01 10.00
N LEU A 111 8.74 13.02 10.14
CA LEU A 111 8.73 12.13 11.31
C LEU A 111 8.75 12.93 12.62
N GLY A 112 7.81 12.60 13.52
CA GLY A 112 7.60 13.27 14.81
C GLY A 112 6.76 14.56 14.75
N GLU A 113 6.19 14.91 13.59
CA GLU A 113 5.26 16.04 13.48
C GLU A 113 3.92 15.72 14.16
N CYS A 114 3.47 16.58 15.07
CA CYS A 114 2.27 16.40 15.91
C CYS A 114 1.23 17.54 15.73
N ASP A 115 1.02 17.99 14.50
CA ASP A 115 0.03 19.02 14.14
C ASP A 115 -1.40 18.43 14.08
N TYR A 116 -2.06 18.45 15.23
CA TYR A 116 -3.41 17.96 15.46
C TYR A 116 -4.47 18.67 14.58
N ASN A 117 -5.01 17.99 13.56
CA ASN A 117 -6.22 18.40 12.82
C ASN A 117 -6.96 17.19 12.21
N LEU A 118 -8.02 16.67 12.86
CA LEU A 118 -9.00 15.71 12.27
C LEU A 118 -8.42 14.63 11.32
N ILE A 119 -7.80 13.63 11.95
CA ILE A 119 -7.30 12.28 11.54
C ILE A 119 -7.57 11.82 10.08
N LEU A 120 -8.78 12.01 9.56
CA LEU A 120 -9.16 11.53 8.22
C LEU A 120 -8.45 12.31 7.11
N ASN A 121 -8.46 13.64 7.24
CA ASN A 121 -7.88 14.49 6.21
C ASN A 121 -6.35 14.49 6.31
N ASN A 122 -5.79 14.36 7.52
CA ASN A 122 -4.34 14.46 7.70
C ASN A 122 -3.57 13.31 7.07
N CYS A 123 -4.01 12.06 7.21
CA CYS A 123 -3.27 10.92 6.64
C CYS A 123 -3.33 10.89 5.10
N ASP A 124 -4.48 11.24 4.51
CA ASP A 124 -4.62 11.34 3.05
C ASP A 124 -3.89 12.58 2.50
N ASN A 125 -4.01 13.74 3.16
CA ASN A 125 -3.26 14.94 2.81
C ASN A 125 -1.76 14.71 2.93
N PHE A 126 -1.30 13.99 3.95
CA PHE A 126 0.10 13.62 4.13
C PHE A 126 0.61 12.77 2.97
N ALA A 127 -0.09 11.69 2.65
CA ALA A 127 0.31 10.83 1.54
C ALA A 127 0.27 11.59 0.20
N THR A 128 -0.76 12.39 -0.03
CA THR A 128 -0.89 13.27 -1.21
C THR A 128 0.23 14.29 -1.27
N TRP A 129 0.56 14.95 -0.15
CA TRP A 129 1.66 15.92 -0.05
C TRP A 129 3.02 15.26 -0.31
N CYS A 130 3.23 14.02 0.15
CA CYS A 130 4.43 13.27 -0.14
C CYS A 130 4.57 13.01 -1.65
N ARG A 131 3.48 12.63 -2.32
CA ARG A 131 3.48 12.25 -3.76
C ARG A 131 3.41 13.42 -4.74
N CYS A 132 2.69 14.47 -4.38
CA CYS A 132 2.29 15.55 -5.27
C CYS A 132 2.61 16.95 -4.72
N GLY A 133 2.89 17.08 -3.42
CA GLY A 133 3.16 18.38 -2.80
C GLY A 133 1.88 19.17 -2.53
N GLY A 134 1.99 20.50 -2.51
CA GLY A 134 0.90 21.38 -2.12
C GLY A 134 0.88 21.68 -0.61
N PRO A 135 -0.20 22.25 -0.10
CA PRO A 135 -0.38 22.47 1.33
C PRO A 135 -0.60 21.13 2.06
N MET A 136 -0.04 21.04 3.26
CA MET A 136 -0.40 20.07 4.30
C MET A 136 -1.31 20.78 5.29
#